data_AF-A0A4Q3DGQ0-F1
#
_entry.id   AF-A0A4Q3DGQ0-F1
#
_cell.length_a   1.000
_cell.length_b   1.000
_cell.length_c   1.000
_cell.angle_alpha   90.00
_cell.angle_beta   90.00
_cell.angle_gamma   90.00
#
_symmetry.space_group_name_H-M   'P 1'
#
loop_
_entity.id
_entity.type
_entity.pdbx_description
1 polymer ?
#
loop_
_entity_poly.entity_id
_entity_poly.type
_entity_poly.pdbx_seq_one_letter_code
_entity_poly.pdbx_strand_id
1 'polypeptide(L)'
;MALAASCKKEKTTTPTVATPTKLGLYEFGADATLNYRQVQINVSKVGTQTVSYGMVFDTGSGGMVMDAQGILPASMITASGFVFTGDSTVVNGITITSQKSSVTYGSNTNGATVYGNLAYAPVTIGDVNG
;
A
#
# COMPACT_ATOMS: atom_id res chain seq x y z
N MET A 1 53.22 -27.75 16.42
CA MET A 1 51.79 -28.09 16.41
C MET A 1 51.02 -26.90 16.94
N ALA A 2 50.34 -26.16 16.06
CA ALA A 2 49.50 -25.03 16.46
C ALA A 2 48.05 -25.50 16.54
N LEU A 3 47.43 -25.35 17.71
CA LEU A 3 46.02 -25.62 17.93
C LEU A 3 45.21 -24.46 17.35
N ALA A 4 44.51 -24.69 16.24
CA ALA A 4 43.54 -23.74 15.73
C ALA A 4 42.35 -23.67 16.70
N ALA A 5 42.26 -22.61 17.48
CA ALA A 5 41.08 -22.32 18.28
C ALA A 5 39.93 -21.93 17.35
N SER A 6 38.92 -22.78 17.24
CA SER A 6 37.67 -22.46 16.54
C SER A 6 36.91 -21.42 17.36
N CYS A 7 36.96 -20.15 16.93
CA CYS A 7 36.07 -19.11 17.44
C CYS A 7 34.64 -19.44 16.99
N LYS A 8 33.90 -20.24 17.78
CA LYS A 8 32.45 -20.23 17.68
C LYS A 8 32.00 -18.82 18.06
N LYS A 9 31.43 -18.09 17.11
CA LYS A 9 30.76 -16.81 17.38
C LYS A 9 29.67 -17.09 18.40
N GLU A 10 29.91 -16.74 19.66
CA GLU A 10 28.88 -16.85 20.69
C GLU A 10 27.68 -16.03 20.24
N LYS A 11 26.52 -16.69 20.19
CA LYS A 11 25.25 -16.05 19.88
C LYS A 11 24.75 -15.41 21.17
N THR A 12 25.38 -14.31 21.57
CA THR A 12 25.13 -13.59 22.84
C THR A 12 23.80 -12.84 22.88
N THR A 13 23.01 -12.88 21.81
CA THR A 13 21.67 -12.32 21.79
C THR A 13 20.65 -13.45 21.71
N THR A 14 19.96 -13.68 22.83
CA THR A 14 18.66 -14.36 22.80
C THR A 14 17.79 -13.58 21.81
N PRO A 15 17.28 -14.19 20.72
CA PRO A 15 16.43 -13.49 19.79
C PRO A 15 15.21 -12.97 20.55
N THR A 16 14.97 -11.67 20.46
CA THR A 16 13.78 -11.05 21.05
C THR A 16 12.56 -11.72 20.46
N VAL A 17 11.65 -12.21 21.32
CA VAL A 17 10.38 -12.76 20.84
C VAL A 17 9.63 -11.64 20.14
N ALA A 18 9.30 -11.84 18.86
CA ALA A 18 8.52 -10.88 18.11
C ALA A 18 7.15 -10.72 18.78
N THR A 19 6.75 -9.48 19.05
CA THR A 19 5.39 -9.16 19.49
C THR A 19 4.64 -8.63 18.27
N PRO A 20 3.88 -9.47 17.55
CA PRO A 20 3.23 -9.04 16.32
C PRO A 20 2.14 -8.00 16.62
N THR A 21 2.11 -6.95 15.81
CA THR A 21 0.99 -6.01 15.80
C THR A 21 -0.22 -6.68 15.18
N LYS A 22 -1.39 -6.53 15.82
CA LYS A 22 -2.66 -6.96 15.23
C LYS A 22 -3.13 -5.91 14.23
N LEU A 23 -3.62 -6.36 13.08
CA LEU A 23 -4.24 -5.50 12.07
C LEU A 23 -5.74 -5.80 12.04
N GLY A 24 -6.58 -4.76 11.98
CA GLY A 24 -8.00 -4.90 11.71
C GLY A 24 -8.22 -5.30 10.25
N LEU A 25 -8.39 -6.59 10.00
CA LEU A 25 -8.66 -7.14 8.69
C LEU A 25 -10.12 -7.60 8.60
N TYR A 26 -10.73 -7.30 7.46
CA TYR A 26 -12.14 -7.58 7.19
C TYR A 26 -12.26 -8.49 5.98
N GLU A 27 -13.16 -9.46 6.04
CA GLU A 27 -13.49 -10.26 4.87
C GLU A 27 -14.51 -9.53 4.00
N PHE A 28 -14.23 -9.43 2.70
CA PHE A 28 -15.14 -8.92 1.68
C PHE A 28 -15.49 -10.02 0.68
N GLY A 29 -16.73 -10.01 0.18
CA GLY A 29 -17.21 -11.02 -0.76
C GLY A 29 -17.61 -12.35 -0.10
N ALA A 30 -17.98 -12.30 1.18
CA ALA A 30 -18.41 -13.50 1.91
C ALA A 30 -19.81 -14.00 1.50
N ASP A 31 -20.60 -13.18 0.79
CA ASP A 31 -21.90 -13.57 0.26
C ASP A 31 -21.78 -14.50 -0.96
N ALA A 32 -22.82 -15.30 -1.21
CA ALA A 32 -22.82 -16.31 -2.27
C ALA A 32 -22.94 -15.75 -3.71
N THR A 33 -23.05 -14.43 -3.88
CA THR A 33 -23.23 -13.79 -5.19
C THR A 33 -21.91 -13.35 -5.81
N LEU A 34 -20.85 -13.25 -5.02
CA LEU A 34 -19.50 -12.93 -5.48
C LEU A 34 -18.66 -14.21 -5.62
N ASN A 35 -18.02 -14.38 -6.78
CA ASN A 35 -17.16 -15.54 -7.06
C ASN A 35 -15.73 -15.38 -6.50
N TYR A 36 -15.50 -14.42 -5.62
CA TYR A 36 -14.19 -14.15 -5.04
C TYR A 36 -14.31 -13.63 -3.61
N ARG A 37 -13.25 -13.87 -2.81
CA ARG A 37 -13.11 -13.38 -1.45
C ARG A 37 -11.85 -12.53 -1.35
N GLN A 38 -11.93 -11.44 -0.62
CA GLN A 38 -10.81 -10.54 -0.37
C GLN A 38 -10.66 -10.32 1.13
N VAL A 39 -9.41 -10.19 1.56
CA VAL A 39 -9.09 -9.63 2.86
C VAL A 39 -8.84 -8.15 2.64
N GLN A 40 -9.61 -7.31 3.30
CA GLN A 40 -9.51 -5.86 3.21
C GLN A 40 -8.98 -5.28 4.52
N ILE A 41 -8.36 -4.12 4.40
CA ILE A 41 -7.89 -3.29 5.50
C ILE A 41 -8.39 -1.86 5.28
N ASN A 42 -8.86 -1.22 6.35
CA ASN A 42 -9.42 0.12 6.25
C ASN A 42 -8.29 1.16 6.19
N VAL A 43 -8.39 2.11 5.27
CA VAL A 43 -7.58 3.33 5.26
C VAL A 43 -8.48 4.48 5.68
N SER A 44 -8.11 5.12 6.80
CA SER A 44 -8.89 6.20 7.41
C SER A 44 -8.33 7.59 7.10
N LYS A 45 -7.04 7.70 6.74
CA LYS A 45 -6.44 8.96 6.28
C LYS A 45 -5.39 8.76 5.20
N VAL A 46 -5.32 9.71 4.27
CA VAL A 46 -4.30 9.81 3.23
C VAL A 46 -3.88 11.27 3.13
N GLY A 47 -2.60 11.56 3.41
CA GLY A 47 -2.14 12.93 3.57
C GLY A 47 -2.92 13.60 4.71
N THR A 48 -3.58 14.71 4.41
CA THR A 48 -4.45 15.45 5.33
C THR A 48 -5.93 15.07 5.19
N GLN A 49 -6.30 14.24 4.20
CA GLN A 49 -7.69 13.88 3.94
C GLN A 49 -8.13 12.74 4.86
N THR A 50 -9.28 12.91 5.49
CA THR A 50 -10.00 11.80 6.13
C THR A 50 -10.81 11.08 5.06
N VAL A 51 -10.63 9.77 4.97
CA VAL A 51 -11.25 8.90 3.97
C VAL A 51 -11.80 7.66 4.65
N SER A 52 -12.57 6.86 3.92
CA SER A 52 -13.02 5.55 4.39
C SER A 52 -12.94 4.59 3.20
N TYR A 53 -11.75 4.02 3.02
CA TYR A 53 -11.48 3.10 1.92
C TYR A 53 -11.17 1.71 2.45
N GLY A 54 -11.99 0.72 2.06
CA GLY A 54 -11.65 -0.69 2.18
C GLY A 54 -10.67 -1.06 1.07
N MET A 55 -9.39 -1.16 1.41
CA MET A 55 -8.32 -1.52 0.47
C MET A 55 -8.00 -3.01 0.59
N VAL A 56 -7.70 -3.68 -0.51
CA VAL A 56 -7.28 -5.10 -0.46
C VAL A 56 -5.91 -5.21 0.23
N PHE A 57 -5.82 -6.05 1.26
CA PHE A 57 -4.56 -6.41 1.90
C PHE A 57 -3.88 -7.52 1.07
N ASP A 58 -3.16 -7.11 0.04
CA ASP A 58 -2.50 -8.01 -0.91
C ASP A 58 -1.02 -8.22 -0.55
N THR A 59 -0.67 -9.43 -0.12
CA THR A 59 0.73 -9.82 0.16
C THR A 59 1.49 -10.29 -1.07
N GLY A 60 0.82 -10.41 -2.22
CA GLY A 60 1.40 -10.83 -3.50
C GLY A 60 1.99 -9.69 -4.34
N SER A 61 1.75 -8.43 -3.96
CA SER A 61 2.25 -7.25 -4.67
C SER A 61 3.11 -6.34 -3.79
N GLY A 62 3.94 -5.51 -4.44
CA GLY A 62 4.98 -4.70 -3.77
C GLY A 62 4.60 -3.24 -3.49
N GLY A 63 3.35 -2.83 -3.73
CA GLY A 63 2.97 -1.43 -3.66
C GLY A 63 1.48 -1.20 -3.38
N MET A 64 1.17 0.02 -2.96
CA MET A 64 -0.20 0.48 -2.74
C MET A 64 -0.64 1.32 -3.93
N VAL A 65 -1.75 0.96 -4.56
CA VAL A 65 -2.42 1.78 -5.57
C VAL A 65 -3.76 2.24 -5.01
N MET A 66 -4.11 3.49 -5.21
CA MET A 66 -5.32 4.09 -4.67
C MET A 66 -5.98 4.99 -5.72
N ASP A 67 -7.31 4.98 -5.74
CA ASP A 67 -8.07 5.94 -6.54
C ASP A 67 -7.90 7.36 -5.96
N ALA A 68 -7.56 8.31 -6.83
CA ALA A 68 -7.36 9.70 -6.45
C ALA A 68 -8.67 10.48 -6.33
N GLN A 69 -9.81 9.94 -6.76
CA GLN A 69 -11.11 10.61 -6.65
C GLN A 69 -11.48 10.90 -5.18
N GLY A 70 -11.79 12.17 -4.90
CA GLY A 70 -12.07 12.63 -3.53
C GLY A 70 -10.82 12.92 -2.69
N ILE A 71 -9.63 12.52 -3.15
CA ILE A 71 -8.34 12.83 -2.54
C ILE A 71 -7.69 14.04 -3.21
N LEU A 72 -7.70 14.07 -4.55
CA LEU A 72 -7.17 15.14 -5.38
C LEU A 72 -8.29 15.91 -6.09
N PRO A 73 -8.08 17.18 -6.46
CA PRO A 73 -9.01 17.93 -7.31
C PRO A 73 -9.28 17.20 -8.62
N ALA A 74 -10.54 17.11 -9.04
CA ALA A 74 -10.93 16.43 -10.27
C ALA A 74 -10.22 16.98 -11.52
N SER A 75 -9.91 18.29 -11.54
CA SER A 75 -9.16 18.95 -12.62
C SER A 75 -7.72 18.45 -12.77
N MET A 76 -7.15 17.79 -11.76
CA MET A 76 -5.82 17.21 -11.84
C MET A 76 -5.84 15.77 -12.36
N ILE A 77 -6.99 15.08 -12.34
CA ILE A 77 -7.07 13.64 -12.63
C ILE A 77 -7.36 13.42 -14.11
N THR A 78 -6.56 12.57 -14.74
CA THR A 78 -6.76 12.12 -16.12
C THR A 78 -6.77 10.60 -16.18
N ALA A 79 -7.16 10.04 -17.33
CA ALA A 79 -7.13 8.60 -17.55
C ALA A 79 -5.73 7.95 -17.48
N SER A 80 -4.65 8.74 -17.47
CA SER A 80 -3.26 8.24 -17.54
C SER A 80 -2.32 8.87 -16.49
N GLY A 81 -2.89 9.40 -15.40
CA GLY A 81 -2.14 10.04 -14.31
C GLY A 81 -2.63 11.46 -14.01
N PHE A 82 -1.74 12.29 -13.47
CA PHE A 82 -2.10 13.62 -12.97
C PHE A 82 -1.49 14.77 -13.78
N VAL A 83 -2.21 15.89 -13.85
CA VAL A 83 -1.78 17.15 -14.50
C VAL A 83 -1.35 18.16 -13.45
N PHE A 84 -0.09 18.57 -13.54
CA PHE A 84 0.53 19.66 -12.78
C PHE A 84 1.84 20.08 -13.47
N THR A 85 2.45 21.16 -13.01
CA THR A 85 3.72 21.67 -13.54
C THR A 85 4.90 21.33 -12.62
N GLY A 86 6.09 21.12 -13.19
CA GLY A 86 7.31 20.80 -12.45
C GLY A 86 7.47 19.31 -12.14
N ASP A 87 8.52 18.96 -11.41
CA ASP A 87 8.87 17.56 -11.13
C ASP A 87 8.00 16.93 -10.03
N SER A 88 7.38 17.76 -9.19
CA SER A 88 6.41 17.33 -8.19
C SER A 88 5.48 18.47 -7.77
N THR A 89 4.36 18.12 -7.16
CA THR A 89 3.45 19.05 -6.49
C THR A 89 2.95 18.46 -5.17
N VAL A 90 2.51 19.30 -4.24
CA VAL A 90 1.95 18.87 -2.96
C VAL A 90 0.49 19.29 -2.88
N VAL A 91 -0.40 18.33 -2.70
CA VAL A 91 -1.84 18.55 -2.56
C VAL A 91 -2.36 17.74 -1.39
N ASN A 92 -3.05 18.37 -0.44
CA ASN A 92 -3.58 17.72 0.76
C ASN A 92 -2.54 16.86 1.51
N GLY A 93 -1.29 17.34 1.61
CA GLY A 93 -0.20 16.62 2.26
C GLY A 93 0.33 15.40 1.48
N ILE A 94 -0.02 15.25 0.20
CA ILE A 94 0.45 14.21 -0.70
C ILE A 94 1.44 14.85 -1.68
N THR A 95 2.69 14.37 -1.68
CA THR A 95 3.69 14.73 -2.68
C THR A 95 3.51 13.84 -3.90
N ILE A 96 3.04 14.41 -5.00
CA ILE A 96 2.83 13.72 -6.28
C ILE A 96 4.02 14.04 -7.18
N THR A 97 4.68 13.03 -7.73
CA THR A 97 5.82 13.22 -8.64
C THR A 97 5.40 13.13 -10.10
N SER A 98 6.18 13.70 -11.02
CA SER A 98 5.95 13.61 -12.47
C SER A 98 6.20 12.20 -13.03
N GLN A 99 6.75 11.30 -12.22
CA GLN A 99 7.01 9.91 -12.60
C GLN A 99 5.69 9.15 -12.73
N LYS A 100 5.34 8.82 -13.98
CA LYS A 100 4.19 7.97 -14.28
C LYS A 100 4.50 6.51 -13.95
N SER A 101 3.47 5.79 -13.53
CA SER A 101 3.53 4.35 -13.28
C SER A 101 2.24 3.67 -13.71
N SER A 102 2.34 2.39 -14.01
CA SER A 102 1.18 1.53 -14.27
C SER A 102 1.37 0.18 -13.59
N VAL A 103 0.31 -0.36 -13.02
CA VAL A 103 0.30 -1.71 -12.43
C VAL A 103 -0.78 -2.51 -13.14
N THR A 104 -0.46 -3.75 -13.52
CA THR A 104 -1.43 -4.67 -14.12
C THR A 104 -1.66 -5.84 -13.17
N TYR A 105 -2.92 -6.03 -12.79
CA TYR A 105 -3.34 -7.17 -11.98
C TYR A 105 -4.01 -8.21 -12.88
N GLY A 106 -3.73 -9.50 -12.64
CA GLY A 106 -4.25 -10.60 -13.43
C GLY A 106 -3.24 -11.12 -14.47
N SER A 107 -3.76 -11.64 -15.59
CA SER A 107 -2.94 -12.21 -16.66
C SER A 107 -2.94 -11.34 -17.90
N ASN A 108 -2.01 -11.59 -18.83
CA ASN A 108 -1.91 -10.84 -20.09
C ASN A 108 -3.18 -10.91 -20.97
N THR A 109 -4.06 -11.90 -20.76
CA THR A 109 -5.31 -12.09 -21.50
C THR A 109 -6.56 -11.70 -20.71
N ASN A 110 -6.44 -11.51 -19.39
CA ASN A 110 -7.51 -11.10 -18.48
C ASN A 110 -6.87 -10.35 -17.32
N GLY A 111 -6.59 -9.08 -17.54
CA GLY A 111 -5.93 -8.22 -16.57
C GLY A 111 -6.54 -6.82 -16.56
N ALA A 112 -6.43 -6.16 -15.42
CA ALA A 112 -6.82 -4.78 -15.23
C ALA A 112 -5.56 -3.94 -15.01
N THR A 113 -5.33 -2.95 -15.87
CA THR A 113 -4.23 -2.00 -15.73
C THR A 113 -4.73 -0.72 -15.09
N VAL A 114 -4.05 -0.30 -14.03
CA VAL A 114 -4.26 0.98 -13.37
C VAL A 114 -3.09 1.91 -13.72
N TYR A 115 -3.40 3.16 -14.05
CA TYR A 115 -2.42 4.18 -14.44
C TYR A 115 -2.41 5.30 -13.41
N GLY A 116 -1.23 5.86 -13.14
CA GLY A 116 -1.08 6.93 -12.18
C GLY A 116 0.33 7.53 -12.15
N ASN A 117 0.63 8.18 -11.04
CA ASN A 117 1.96 8.72 -10.74
C ASN A 117 2.46 8.15 -9.42
N LEU A 118 3.78 8.08 -9.26
CA LEU A 118 4.38 7.81 -7.96
C LEU A 118 4.11 8.98 -7.01
N ALA A 119 3.62 8.67 -5.82
CA ALA A 119 3.30 9.65 -4.79
C ALA A 119 3.77 9.20 -3.40
N TYR A 120 4.00 10.17 -2.53
CA TYR A 120 4.38 9.96 -1.13
C TYR A 120 3.37 10.68 -0.23
N ALA A 121 2.82 9.97 0.74
CA ALA A 121 1.88 10.53 1.71
C ALA A 121 1.97 9.77 3.03
N PRO A 122 1.73 10.43 4.18
CA PRO A 122 1.36 9.70 5.38
C PRO A 122 0.01 9.01 5.16
N VAL A 123 -0.08 7.73 5.50
CA VAL A 123 -1.31 6.94 5.43
C VAL A 123 -1.62 6.41 6.82
N THR A 124 -2.87 6.56 7.26
CA THR A 124 -3.37 5.93 8.49
C THR A 124 -4.22 4.73 8.11
N ILE A 125 -3.83 3.59 8.66
CA ILE A 125 -4.48 2.30 8.47
C ILE A 125 -5.21 1.94 9.77
N GLY A 126 -6.38 1.33 9.63
CA GLY A 126 -7.27 0.95 10.73
C GLY A 126 -8.37 1.98 10.97
N ASP A 127 -9.40 1.54 11.67
CA ASP A 127 -10.48 2.39 12.19
C ASP A 127 -10.63 2.24 13.71
N VAL A 128 -11.74 2.72 14.27
CA VAL A 128 -12.00 2.66 15.71
C VAL A 128 -12.02 1.23 16.27
N ASN A 129 -12.14 0.21 15.42
CA ASN A 129 -12.17 -1.20 15.79
C ASN A 129 -10.83 -1.91 15.55
N GLY A 130 -9.80 -1.21 15.07
CA GLY A 130 -8.50 -1.76 14.71
C GLY A 130 -8.19 -1.64 13.23
#